data_AF-A0A6V7L862-F1
#
_entry.id   AF-A0A6V7L862-F1
#
_cell.length_a   1.000
_cell.length_b   1.000
_cell.length_c   1.000
_cell.angle_alpha   90.00
_cell.angle_beta   90.00
_cell.angle_gamma   90.00
#
_symmetry.space_group_name_H-M   'P 1'
#
loop_
_entity.id
_entity.type
_entity.pdbx_description
1 polymer ?
#
loop_
_entity_poly.entity_id
_entity_poly.type
_entity_poly.pdbx_seq_one_letter_code
_entity_poly.pdbx_strand_id
1 'polypeptide(L)'
;MDFEGTTPTKTPKTHNITNLHPMAIGGKLMKHQSAEFRVNRRGANLLEISYFNYKDANALIDNQRKWLPNNLIAKIPEHKIIRVVIGKRIKEDWSGAKIIDGIQWEGKNFEILKMERFTKNKTTKDGTVRVPIDTIKFTLKGNEFPDKMIIYKNIVKLEVYVPKMKQCKKCLRPNHLTKQCRASSERCSKCSRNHNAKDCESREFKCANYGGPHEATSRRCPDIQRQITINTMAANLNVNYKEVIKTMKIYKIESIN
;
A
#
# COMPACT_ATOMS: atom_id res chain seq x y z
N MET A 1 4.67 -22.72 -15.44
CA MET A 1 5.43 -22.54 -14.20
C MET A 1 4.53 -21.83 -13.21
N ASP A 2 3.85 -22.65 -12.41
CA ASP A 2 2.96 -22.22 -11.35
C ASP A 2 3.80 -21.73 -10.17
N PHE A 3 3.62 -20.47 -9.78
CA PHE A 3 4.23 -19.95 -8.56
C PHE A 3 3.18 -19.96 -7.46
N GLU A 4 3.28 -20.98 -6.61
CA GLU A 4 2.59 -21.05 -5.33
C GLU A 4 2.89 -19.79 -4.50
N GLY A 5 1.83 -19.22 -3.94
CA GLY A 5 1.92 -18.03 -3.11
C GLY A 5 2.81 -18.29 -1.91
N THR A 6 3.97 -17.62 -1.90
CA THR A 6 4.80 -17.55 -0.71
C THR A 6 3.95 -16.97 0.43
N THR A 7 3.85 -17.78 1.48
CA THR A 7 3.39 -17.37 2.80
C THR A 7 4.08 -16.07 3.20
N PRO A 8 3.42 -15.18 3.98
CA PRO A 8 4.08 -13.99 4.46
C PRO A 8 5.26 -14.45 5.32
N THR A 9 6.46 -14.27 4.77
CA THR A 9 7.72 -14.46 5.45
C THR A 9 7.61 -13.78 6.81
N LYS A 10 7.88 -14.56 7.87
CA LYS A 10 7.96 -14.09 9.25
C LYS A 10 8.58 -12.70 9.24
N THR A 11 7.85 -11.71 9.76
CA THR A 11 8.40 -10.37 10.01
C THR A 11 9.80 -10.53 10.58
N PRO A 12 10.84 -9.90 10.00
CA PRO A 12 12.18 -9.99 10.55
C PRO A 12 12.10 -9.63 12.03
N LYS A 13 12.71 -10.44 12.89
CA LYS A 13 12.82 -10.13 14.33
C LYS A 13 13.30 -8.68 14.42
N THR A 14 12.46 -7.80 14.93
CA THR A 14 12.82 -6.39 15.11
C THR A 14 13.91 -6.34 16.15
N HIS A 15 15.15 -6.13 15.73
CA HIS A 15 16.22 -5.82 16.67
C HIS A 15 15.86 -4.50 17.36
N ASN A 16 15.96 -4.46 18.69
CA ASN A 16 15.70 -3.24 19.45
C ASN A 16 16.76 -2.19 19.08
N ILE A 17 16.33 -1.14 18.39
CA ILE A 17 17.13 0.05 18.02
C ILE A 17 16.89 1.17 19.06
N THR A 18 16.19 0.86 20.16
CA THR A 18 15.77 1.81 21.19
C THR A 18 16.93 2.61 21.78
N ASN A 19 18.14 2.02 21.83
CA ASN A 19 19.32 2.69 22.39
C ASN A 19 20.23 3.35 21.35
N LEU A 20 19.95 3.22 20.05
CA LEU A 20 20.82 3.79 19.03
C LEU A 20 20.39 5.21 18.68
N HIS A 21 21.19 6.20 19.09
CA HIS A 21 20.91 7.61 18.84
C HIS A 21 21.09 7.97 17.35
N PRO A 22 20.20 8.77 16.71
CA PRO A 22 20.33 9.17 15.31
C PRO A 22 21.70 9.77 14.96
N MET A 23 22.27 10.57 15.86
CA MET A 23 23.59 11.19 15.67
C MET A 23 24.72 10.16 15.63
N ALA A 24 24.61 9.03 16.34
CA ALA A 24 25.62 7.98 16.27
C ALA A 24 25.66 7.32 14.88
N ILE A 25 24.49 7.13 14.27
CA ILE A 25 24.40 6.69 12.86
C ILE A 25 24.96 7.77 11.93
N GLY A 26 24.60 9.04 12.14
CA GLY A 26 25.14 10.15 11.35
C GLY A 26 26.66 10.17 11.37
N GLY A 27 27.27 10.14 12.56
CA GLY A 27 28.73 10.13 12.72
C GLY A 27 29.41 8.92 12.09
N LYS A 28 28.77 7.73 12.11
CA LYS A 28 29.31 6.55 11.42
C LYS A 28 29.27 6.71 9.90
N LEU A 29 28.17 7.22 9.36
CA LEU A 29 28.02 7.44 7.92
C LEU A 29 28.98 8.51 7.40
N MET A 30 29.22 9.58 8.16
CA MET A 30 30.18 10.63 7.78
C MET A 30 31.62 10.12 7.62
N LYS A 31 31.98 8.98 8.23
CA LYS A 31 33.31 8.34 8.03
C LYS A 31 33.44 7.60 6.70
N HIS A 32 32.33 7.34 6.01
CA HIS A 32 32.29 6.50 4.82
C HIS A 32 31.86 7.23 3.56
N GLN A 33 31.27 8.43 3.69
CA GLN A 33 30.81 9.25 2.57
C GLN A 33 30.78 10.73 2.97
N SER A 34 30.85 11.61 1.96
CA SER A 34 30.75 13.07 2.11
C SER A 34 29.40 13.63 1.63
N ALA A 35 28.44 12.77 1.30
CA ALA A 35 27.12 13.17 0.84
C ALA A 35 26.36 13.97 1.92
N GLU A 36 25.55 14.93 1.50
CA GLU A 36 24.63 15.61 2.42
C GLU A 36 23.43 14.70 2.73
N PHE A 37 23.22 14.41 4.01
CA PHE A 37 22.09 13.62 4.47
C PHE A 37 21.57 14.06 5.84
N ARG A 38 20.33 13.68 6.15
CA ARG A 38 19.70 13.91 7.46
C ARG A 38 19.27 12.58 8.05
N VAL A 39 19.48 12.40 9.36
CA VAL A 39 19.05 11.20 10.09
C VAL A 39 17.97 11.57 11.10
N ASN A 40 16.76 11.05 10.92
CA ASN A 40 15.61 11.34 11.76
C ASN A 40 15.10 10.08 12.45
N ARG A 41 14.69 10.17 13.71
CA ARG A 41 13.95 9.09 14.37
C ARG A 41 12.49 9.11 13.90
N ARG A 42 11.99 7.98 13.38
CA ARG A 42 10.60 7.82 12.91
C ARG A 42 9.78 6.82 13.74
N GLY A 43 10.43 6.06 14.63
CA GLY A 43 9.81 5.16 15.59
C GLY A 43 10.85 4.53 16.52
N ALA A 44 10.39 3.68 17.44
CA ALA A 44 11.29 2.98 18.39
C ALA A 44 12.37 2.17 17.66
N ASN A 45 11.99 1.49 16.58
CA ASN A 45 12.86 0.65 15.75
C ASN A 45 12.91 1.12 14.28
N LEU A 46 12.81 2.45 14.05
CA LEU A 46 12.86 3.00 12.70
C LEU A 46 13.58 4.35 12.68
N LEU A 47 14.66 4.40 11.91
CA LEU A 47 15.35 5.62 11.50
C LEU A 47 15.05 5.90 10.04
N GLU A 48 14.96 7.17 9.69
CA GLU A 48 14.90 7.64 8.31
C GLU A 48 16.20 8.36 8.00
N ILE A 49 16.81 8.00 6.88
CA ILE A 49 17.97 8.69 6.34
C ILE A 49 17.52 9.32 5.02
N SER A 50 17.58 10.64 4.95
CA SER A 50 17.18 11.40 3.77
C SER A 50 18.43 11.94 3.08
N TYR A 51 18.59 11.61 1.80
CA TYR A 51 19.65 12.14 0.94
C TYR A 51 19.07 13.18 -0.01
N PHE A 52 19.92 14.09 -0.49
CA PHE A 52 19.54 15.04 -1.53
C PHE A 52 19.28 14.36 -2.89
N ASN A 53 20.05 13.32 -3.22
CA ASN A 53 19.90 12.58 -4.47
C ASN A 53 19.80 11.06 -4.25
N TYR A 54 19.31 10.36 -5.27
CA TYR A 54 19.10 8.92 -5.21
C TYR A 54 20.40 8.10 -5.33
N LYS A 55 21.47 8.68 -5.92
CA LYS A 55 22.75 7.98 -6.11
C LYS A 55 23.40 7.71 -4.74
N ASP A 56 23.39 8.70 -3.85
CA ASP A 56 23.94 8.56 -2.50
C ASP A 56 23.11 7.59 -1.65
N ALA A 57 21.78 7.62 -1.80
CA ALA A 57 20.90 6.64 -1.15
C ALA A 57 21.21 5.22 -1.62
N ASN A 58 21.44 5.01 -2.92
CA ASN A 58 21.83 3.70 -3.46
C ASN A 58 23.22 3.28 -2.96
N ALA A 59 24.19 4.20 -2.90
CA ALA A 59 25.52 3.91 -2.37
C ALA A 59 25.45 3.40 -0.91
N LEU A 60 24.56 3.96 -0.08
CA LEU A 60 24.29 3.42 1.25
C LEU A 60 23.77 1.98 1.21
N ILE A 61 22.82 1.66 0.32
CA ILE A 61 22.25 0.32 0.20
C ILE A 61 23.33 -0.69 -0.22
N ASP A 62 24.13 -0.35 -1.22
CA ASP A 62 25.18 -1.21 -1.78
C ASP A 62 26.27 -1.49 -0.74
N ASN A 63 26.58 -0.50 0.11
CA ASN A 63 27.64 -0.58 1.11
C ASN A 63 27.14 -0.80 2.54
N GLN A 64 25.85 -1.07 2.74
CA GLN A 64 25.21 -1.01 4.07
C GLN A 64 25.86 -1.94 5.11
N ARG A 65 26.38 -3.09 4.68
CA ARG A 65 27.08 -4.04 5.58
C ARG A 65 28.34 -3.44 6.21
N LYS A 66 29.01 -2.54 5.49
CA LYS A 66 30.20 -1.82 5.95
C LYS A 66 29.79 -0.56 6.72
N TRP A 67 28.85 0.20 6.18
CA TRP A 67 28.55 1.55 6.67
C TRP A 67 27.63 1.55 7.89
N LEU A 68 26.78 0.54 8.06
CA LEU A 68 25.84 0.43 9.17
C LEU A 68 26.27 -0.62 10.20
N PRO A 69 25.75 -0.56 11.44
CA PRO A 69 25.84 -1.66 12.38
C PRO A 69 25.18 -2.94 11.84
N ASN A 70 25.70 -4.12 12.21
CA ASN A 70 25.25 -5.42 11.69
C ASN A 70 23.77 -5.74 11.99
N ASN A 71 23.17 -5.10 12.99
CA ASN A 71 21.77 -5.27 13.36
C ASN A 71 20.81 -4.31 12.62
N LEU A 72 21.33 -3.47 11.72
CA LEU A 72 20.54 -2.55 10.91
C LEU A 72 20.56 -2.96 9.44
N ILE A 73 19.41 -2.76 8.79
CA ILE A 73 19.25 -2.99 7.35
C ILE A 73 18.62 -1.73 6.77
N ALA A 74 19.34 -1.08 5.85
CA ALA A 74 18.80 0.03 5.09
C ALA A 74 17.99 -0.51 3.91
N LYS A 75 16.82 0.09 3.68
CA LYS A 75 15.98 -0.20 2.53
C LYS A 75 15.38 1.10 2.02
N ILE A 76 15.34 1.25 0.70
CA ILE A 76 14.57 2.33 0.07
C ILE A 76 13.08 1.95 0.18
N PRO A 77 12.21 2.85 0.64
CA PRO A 77 10.77 2.57 0.70
C PRO A 77 10.25 2.16 -0.69
N GLU A 78 9.45 1.10 -0.75
CA GLU A 78 8.98 0.54 -2.03
C GLU A 78 8.32 1.59 -2.94
N HIS A 79 7.46 2.45 -2.38
CA HIS A 79 6.77 3.51 -3.12
C HIS A 79 7.72 4.53 -3.78
N LYS A 80 9.01 4.59 -3.42
CA LYS A 80 10.00 5.44 -4.10
C LYS A 80 10.61 4.77 -5.33
N ILE A 81 10.53 3.43 -5.42
CA ILE A 81 11.19 2.62 -6.44
C ILE A 81 10.21 1.81 -7.30
N ILE A 82 8.91 1.83 -6.99
CA ILE A 82 7.88 1.21 -7.79
C ILE A 82 6.68 2.12 -8.00
N ARG A 83 5.96 1.88 -9.09
CA ARG A 83 4.67 2.46 -9.39
C ARG A 83 3.67 1.36 -9.71
N VAL A 84 2.49 1.42 -9.11
CA VAL A 84 1.47 0.39 -9.31
C VAL A 84 0.31 0.97 -10.10
N VAL A 85 0.03 0.37 -11.25
CA VAL A 85 -0.97 0.85 -12.20
C VAL A 85 -1.90 -0.28 -12.64
N ILE A 86 -3.03 0.06 -13.22
CA ILE A 86 -3.96 -0.88 -13.85
C ILE A 86 -4.15 -0.53 -15.33
N GLY A 87 -4.21 -1.56 -16.17
CA GLY A 87 -4.73 -1.49 -17.53
C GLY A 87 -6.05 -2.26 -17.60
N LYS A 88 -7.04 -1.71 -18.31
CA LYS A 88 -8.38 -2.32 -18.52
C LYS A 88 -8.55 -2.75 -19.97
N ARG A 89 -9.59 -3.53 -20.26
CA ARG A 89 -9.94 -4.03 -21.60
C ARG A 89 -8.88 -4.96 -22.22
N ILE A 90 -8.15 -5.70 -21.38
CA ILE A 90 -7.18 -6.70 -21.84
C ILE A 90 -7.85 -8.07 -21.85
N LYS A 91 -7.93 -8.71 -23.02
CA LYS A 91 -8.67 -9.96 -23.26
C LYS A 91 -8.44 -11.02 -22.17
N GLU A 92 -9.52 -11.60 -21.60
CA GLU A 92 -9.47 -12.38 -20.36
C GLU A 92 -8.77 -13.74 -20.45
N ASP A 93 -8.77 -14.33 -21.64
CA ASP A 93 -8.18 -15.64 -21.96
C ASP A 93 -6.67 -15.58 -22.24
N TRP A 94 -6.09 -14.38 -22.29
CA TRP A 94 -4.66 -14.24 -22.55
C TRP A 94 -3.82 -14.51 -21.30
N SER A 95 -2.82 -15.38 -21.49
CA SER A 95 -1.79 -15.68 -20.52
C SER A 95 -0.88 -14.48 -20.28
N GLY A 96 -0.21 -14.47 -19.12
CA GLY A 96 0.70 -13.37 -18.80
C GLY A 96 1.87 -13.25 -19.79
N ALA A 97 2.43 -14.37 -20.24
CA ALA A 97 3.51 -14.37 -21.23
C ALA A 97 3.07 -13.73 -22.55
N LYS A 98 1.88 -14.10 -23.04
CA LYS A 98 1.31 -13.52 -24.27
C LYS A 98 1.10 -12.01 -24.16
N ILE A 99 0.62 -11.54 -23.01
CA ILE A 99 0.44 -10.11 -22.79
C ILE A 99 1.78 -9.38 -22.84
N ILE A 100 2.78 -9.89 -22.12
CA ILE A 100 4.12 -9.27 -22.05
C ILE A 100 4.77 -9.19 -23.42
N ASP A 101 4.71 -10.27 -24.21
CA ASP A 101 5.22 -10.33 -25.58
C ASP A 101 4.63 -9.23 -26.48
N GLY A 102 3.35 -8.92 -26.33
CA GLY A 102 2.66 -7.90 -27.11
C GLY A 102 2.87 -6.46 -26.64
N ILE A 103 3.51 -6.21 -25.49
CA ILE A 103 3.67 -4.87 -24.93
C ILE A 103 4.69 -4.07 -25.72
N GLN A 104 4.28 -2.87 -26.11
CA GLN A 104 5.12 -1.85 -26.73
C GLN A 104 4.94 -0.53 -25.96
N TRP A 105 6.06 0.14 -25.69
CA TRP A 105 6.09 1.43 -25.03
C TRP A 105 6.23 2.56 -26.06
N GLU A 106 5.63 3.71 -25.77
CA GLU A 106 5.91 4.94 -26.50
C GLU A 106 7.02 5.71 -25.76
N GLY A 107 8.10 6.04 -26.48
CA GLY A 107 9.23 6.78 -25.92
C GLY A 107 10.17 5.90 -25.09
N LYS A 108 9.96 5.85 -23.77
CA LYS A 108 10.83 5.14 -22.82
C LYS A 108 10.26 3.77 -22.46
N ASN A 109 11.13 2.78 -22.38
CA ASN A 109 10.75 1.45 -21.88
C ASN A 109 10.58 1.45 -20.36
N PHE A 110 9.50 0.80 -19.90
CA PHE A 110 9.24 0.58 -18.48
C PHE A 110 9.41 -0.90 -18.14
N GLU A 111 10.15 -1.18 -17.05
CA GLU A 111 10.36 -2.54 -16.56
C GLU A 111 9.15 -2.97 -15.71
N ILE A 112 8.51 -4.08 -16.09
CA ILE A 112 7.41 -4.68 -15.34
C ILE A 112 7.99 -5.68 -14.34
N LEU A 113 7.96 -5.33 -13.06
CA LEU A 113 8.41 -6.19 -11.97
C LEU A 113 7.38 -7.27 -11.62
N LYS A 114 6.09 -6.96 -11.76
CA LYS A 114 5.00 -7.89 -11.46
C LYS A 114 3.77 -7.58 -12.29
N MET A 115 3.07 -8.62 -12.72
CA MET A 115 1.77 -8.52 -13.38
C MET A 115 0.75 -9.45 -12.72
N GLU A 116 -0.42 -8.92 -12.37
CA GLU A 116 -1.49 -9.65 -11.67
C GLU A 116 -2.83 -9.38 -12.34
N ARG A 117 -3.43 -10.41 -12.96
CA ARG A 117 -4.80 -10.30 -13.50
C ARG A 117 -5.82 -10.31 -12.38
N PHE A 118 -6.79 -9.39 -12.43
CA PHE A 118 -7.88 -9.38 -11.47
C PHE A 118 -8.87 -10.51 -11.74
N THR A 119 -9.51 -10.95 -10.66
CA THR A 119 -10.56 -11.96 -10.72
C THR A 119 -11.78 -11.50 -9.96
N LYS A 120 -12.95 -11.89 -10.44
CA LYS A 120 -14.22 -11.70 -9.74
C LYS A 120 -14.87 -13.04 -9.45
N ASN A 121 -15.70 -13.08 -8.41
CA ASN A 121 -16.58 -14.21 -8.18
C ASN A 121 -17.75 -14.10 -9.17
N LYS A 122 -18.09 -15.21 -9.85
CA LYS A 122 -19.26 -15.36 -10.71
C LYS A 122 -20.11 -16.49 -10.15
N THR A 123 -21.36 -16.19 -9.84
CA THR A 123 -22.34 -17.19 -9.39
C THR A 123 -22.91 -17.90 -10.60
N THR A 124 -22.82 -19.23 -10.60
CA THR A 124 -23.41 -20.15 -11.58
C THR A 124 -24.40 -21.08 -10.85
N LYS A 125 -25.10 -21.92 -11.61
CA LYS A 125 -26.00 -22.93 -11.02
C LYS A 125 -25.25 -23.90 -10.08
N ASP A 126 -23.98 -24.18 -10.38
CA ASP A 126 -23.12 -25.12 -9.64
C ASP A 126 -22.31 -24.48 -8.51
N GLY A 127 -22.56 -23.20 -8.18
CA GLY A 127 -21.92 -22.49 -7.09
C GLY A 127 -21.22 -21.20 -7.50
N THR A 128 -20.18 -20.81 -6.78
CA THR A 128 -19.44 -19.56 -7.04
C THR A 128 -18.03 -19.86 -7.51
N VAL A 129 -17.72 -19.50 -8.76
CA VAL A 129 -16.39 -19.67 -9.37
C VAL A 129 -15.65 -18.34 -9.47
N ARG A 130 -14.32 -18.35 -9.34
CA ARG A 130 -13.51 -17.16 -9.64
C ARG A 130 -13.19 -17.14 -11.12
N VAL A 131 -13.51 -16.04 -11.79
CA VAL A 131 -13.22 -15.83 -13.22
C VAL A 131 -12.29 -14.65 -13.41
N PRO A 132 -11.35 -14.71 -14.36
CA PRO A 132 -10.54 -13.56 -14.75
C PRO A 132 -11.44 -12.42 -15.25
N ILE A 133 -10.95 -11.19 -15.10
CA ILE A 133 -11.54 -10.01 -15.74
C ILE A 133 -10.51 -9.33 -16.64
N ASP A 134 -10.99 -8.39 -17.42
CA ASP A 134 -10.23 -7.61 -18.40
C ASP A 134 -9.24 -6.60 -17.81
N THR A 135 -9.11 -6.57 -16.47
CA THR A 135 -8.26 -5.64 -15.74
C THR A 135 -7.01 -6.34 -15.22
N ILE A 136 -5.85 -5.74 -15.49
CA ILE A 136 -4.55 -6.24 -15.06
C ILE A 136 -3.85 -5.15 -14.26
N LYS A 137 -3.28 -5.54 -13.13
CA LYS A 137 -2.42 -4.70 -12.31
C LYS A 137 -0.96 -4.95 -12.69
N PHE A 138 -0.25 -3.87 -12.96
CA PHE A 138 1.18 -3.86 -13.25
C PHE A 138 1.92 -3.17 -12.10
N THR A 139 3.03 -3.76 -11.67
CA THR A 139 4.01 -3.12 -10.79
C THR A 139 5.22 -2.76 -11.65
N LEU A 140 5.39 -1.49 -11.92
CA LEU A 140 6.47 -0.95 -12.74
C LEU A 140 7.63 -0.54 -11.83
N LYS A 141 8.86 -0.70 -12.32
CA LYS A 141 10.05 -0.15 -11.68
C LYS A 141 10.13 1.36 -11.91
N GLY A 142 10.52 2.09 -10.88
CA GLY A 142 10.58 3.55 -10.87
C GLY A 142 9.28 4.18 -10.34
N ASN A 143 9.32 5.50 -10.17
CA ASN A 143 8.19 6.29 -9.68
C ASN A 143 7.28 6.81 -10.81
N GLU A 144 7.80 6.85 -12.04
CA GLU A 144 7.11 7.31 -13.23
C GLU A 144 6.42 6.15 -13.95
N PHE A 145 5.36 6.47 -14.69
CA PHE A 145 4.65 5.54 -15.56
C PHE A 145 4.04 6.32 -16.73
N PRO A 146 3.81 5.68 -17.89
CA PRO A 146 3.18 6.35 -19.01
C PRO A 146 1.64 6.33 -18.87
N ASP A 147 0.94 7.27 -19.49
CA ASP A 147 -0.53 7.31 -19.48
C ASP A 147 -1.17 6.15 -20.26
N LYS A 148 -0.40 5.51 -21.14
CA LYS A 148 -0.83 4.40 -21.97
C LYS A 148 0.32 3.43 -22.27
N MET A 149 -0.04 2.19 -22.57
CA MET A 149 0.82 1.19 -23.20
C MET A 149 0.11 0.65 -24.44
N ILE A 150 0.86 0.13 -25.40
CA ILE A 150 0.30 -0.55 -26.58
C ILE A 150 0.44 -2.05 -26.36
N ILE A 151 -0.64 -2.81 -26.54
CA ILE A 151 -0.60 -4.27 -26.51
C ILE A 151 -1.20 -4.79 -27.81
N TYR A 152 -0.40 -5.48 -28.63
CA TYR A 152 -0.83 -5.95 -29.97
C TYR A 152 -1.61 -4.87 -30.76
N LYS A 153 -0.98 -3.69 -30.93
CA LYS A 153 -1.53 -2.53 -31.66
C LYS A 153 -2.80 -1.90 -31.07
N ASN A 154 -3.19 -2.26 -29.85
CA ASN A 154 -4.30 -1.64 -29.13
C ASN A 154 -3.78 -0.75 -27.99
N ILE A 155 -4.36 0.45 -27.86
CA ILE A 155 -4.01 1.39 -26.78
C ILE A 155 -4.71 0.96 -25.49
N VAL A 156 -3.92 0.68 -24.46
CA VAL A 156 -4.37 0.40 -23.10
C VAL A 156 -4.01 1.58 -22.22
N LYS A 157 -5.02 2.32 -21.77
CA LYS A 157 -4.83 3.42 -20.83
C LYS A 157 -4.43 2.89 -19.45
N LEU A 158 -3.42 3.50 -18.85
CA LEU A 158 -2.94 3.15 -17.52
C LEU A 158 -3.47 4.15 -16.50
N GLU A 159 -4.00 3.61 -15.41
CA GLU A 159 -4.48 4.38 -14.27
C GLU A 159 -3.75 3.93 -13.01
N VAL A 160 -3.55 4.84 -12.06
CA VAL A 160 -2.99 4.48 -10.76
C VAL A 160 -3.87 3.42 -10.09
N TYR A 161 -3.24 2.35 -9.59
CA TYR A 161 -3.97 1.37 -8.80
C TYR A 161 -4.28 1.95 -7.41
N VAL A 162 -5.57 2.20 -7.14
CA VAL A 162 -6.05 2.55 -5.80
C VAL A 162 -6.51 1.28 -5.09
N PRO A 163 -5.81 0.83 -4.01
CA PRO A 163 -6.25 -0.33 -3.26
C PRO A 163 -7.62 -0.08 -2.62
N LYS A 164 -8.54 -1.04 -2.82
CA LYS A 164 -9.84 -1.00 -2.14
C LYS A 164 -9.62 -0.97 -0.64
N MET A 165 -10.25 0.00 0.03
CA MET A 165 -10.25 0.09 1.49
C MET A 165 -10.88 -1.17 2.07
N LYS A 166 -10.12 -1.83 2.95
CA LYS A 166 -10.52 -3.05 3.63
C LYS A 166 -11.16 -2.66 4.96
N GLN A 167 -12.31 -3.23 5.26
CA GLN A 167 -12.94 -3.10 6.58
C GLN A 167 -12.96 -4.47 7.25
N CYS A 168 -12.45 -4.52 8.48
CA CYS A 168 -12.44 -5.76 9.25
C CYS A 168 -13.87 -6.12 9.64
N LYS A 169 -14.33 -7.34 9.32
CA LYS A 169 -15.69 -7.77 9.67
C LYS A 169 -15.86 -8.03 11.17
N LYS A 170 -14.76 -8.26 11.91
CA LYS A 170 -14.77 -8.51 13.36
C LYS A 170 -14.81 -7.20 14.15
N CYS A 171 -13.82 -6.33 14.00
CA CYS A 171 -13.72 -5.11 14.81
C CYS A 171 -14.26 -3.84 14.12
N LEU A 172 -14.71 -3.95 12.86
CA LEU A 172 -15.30 -2.89 12.03
C LEU A 172 -14.37 -1.73 11.67
N ARG A 173 -13.14 -1.70 12.21
CA ARG A 173 -12.11 -0.72 11.87
C ARG A 173 -11.60 -0.93 10.45
N PRO A 174 -11.19 0.14 9.76
CA PRO A 174 -10.63 0.04 8.44
C PRO A 174 -9.18 -0.50 8.44
N ASN A 175 -8.65 -0.68 7.23
CA ASN A 175 -7.26 -0.99 6.87
C ASN A 175 -6.71 -2.36 7.26
N HIS A 176 -7.56 -3.33 7.61
CA HIS A 176 -7.11 -4.72 7.76
C HIS A 176 -8.24 -5.71 7.50
N LEU A 177 -7.87 -6.95 7.18
CA LEU A 177 -8.81 -8.06 7.05
C LEU A 177 -9.03 -8.73 8.41
N THR A 178 -10.15 -9.46 8.55
CA THR A 178 -10.47 -10.22 9.78
C THR A 178 -9.33 -11.15 10.20
N LYS A 179 -8.65 -11.79 9.25
CA LYS A 179 -7.49 -12.67 9.50
C LYS A 179 -6.26 -11.96 10.11
N GLN A 180 -6.22 -10.63 10.07
CA GLN A 180 -5.16 -9.80 10.66
C GLN A 180 -5.63 -9.07 11.93
N CYS A 181 -6.89 -9.30 12.33
CA CYS A 181 -7.49 -8.61 13.46
C CYS A 181 -6.91 -9.15 14.77
N ARG A 182 -6.49 -8.24 15.66
CA ARG A 182 -6.03 -8.57 17.01
C ARG A 182 -7.07 -8.28 18.10
N ALA A 183 -8.27 -7.85 17.71
CA ALA A 183 -9.35 -7.62 18.68
C ALA A 183 -9.78 -8.95 19.31
N SER A 184 -9.96 -8.97 20.63
CA SER A 184 -10.46 -10.12 21.37
C SER A 184 -11.93 -10.38 21.05
N SER A 185 -12.77 -9.36 21.09
CA SER A 185 -14.21 -9.43 20.78
C SER A 185 -14.56 -8.91 19.38
N GLU A 186 -15.71 -9.34 18.85
CA GLU A 186 -16.33 -8.67 17.71
C GLU A 186 -17.13 -7.43 18.15
N ARG A 187 -17.35 -6.50 17.23
CA ARG A 187 -18.18 -5.33 17.42
C ARG A 187 -19.40 -5.41 16.51
N CYS A 188 -20.56 -5.10 17.06
CA CYS A 188 -21.82 -5.04 16.33
C CYS A 188 -21.81 -3.87 15.33
N SER A 189 -22.13 -4.14 14.06
CA SER A 189 -22.19 -3.11 13.01
C SER A 189 -23.33 -2.12 13.21
N LYS A 190 -24.37 -2.50 13.95
CA LYS A 190 -25.56 -1.69 14.21
C LYS A 190 -25.37 -0.77 15.41
N CYS A 191 -24.95 -1.29 16.56
CA CYS A 191 -24.96 -0.53 17.83
C CYS A 191 -23.59 -0.35 18.50
N SER A 192 -22.49 -0.81 17.85
CA SER A 192 -21.10 -0.70 18.34
C SER A 192 -20.72 -1.53 19.57
N ARG A 193 -21.65 -2.25 20.20
CA ARG A 193 -21.42 -3.12 21.38
C ARG A 193 -20.77 -4.45 21.01
N ASN A 194 -20.34 -5.22 22.01
CA ASN A 194 -19.59 -6.47 21.83
C ASN A 194 -20.51 -7.69 21.65
N HIS A 195 -21.16 -7.81 20.50
CA HIS A 195 -21.95 -8.98 20.11
C HIS A 195 -22.08 -9.08 18.58
N ASN A 196 -22.65 -10.17 18.09
CA ASN A 196 -22.92 -10.35 16.67
C ASN A 196 -24.05 -9.43 16.19
N ALA A 197 -23.90 -8.83 15.01
CA ALA A 197 -24.94 -7.94 14.46
C ALA A 197 -26.28 -8.64 14.18
N LYS A 198 -26.29 -9.97 14.05
CA LYS A 198 -27.50 -10.79 13.91
C LYS A 198 -28.32 -10.83 15.20
N ASP A 199 -27.67 -10.82 16.36
CA ASP A 199 -28.29 -10.92 17.68
C ASP A 199 -28.54 -9.54 18.30
N CYS A 200 -28.48 -8.48 17.48
CA CYS A 200 -28.61 -7.11 17.95
C CYS A 200 -30.06 -6.68 17.99
N GLU A 201 -30.54 -6.37 19.20
CA GLU A 201 -31.90 -5.87 19.48
C GLU A 201 -32.02 -4.33 19.42
N SER A 202 -30.90 -3.62 19.18
CA SER A 202 -30.90 -2.16 19.11
C SER A 202 -31.72 -1.67 17.92
N ARG A 203 -32.72 -0.82 18.20
CA ARG A 203 -33.52 -0.14 17.16
C ARG A 203 -32.80 1.07 16.57
N GLU A 204 -31.84 1.63 17.31
CA GLU A 204 -31.03 2.76 16.86
C GLU A 204 -29.67 2.29 16.34
N PHE A 205 -29.21 2.96 15.28
CA PHE A 205 -27.87 2.77 14.77
C PHE A 205 -26.88 3.69 15.47
N LYS A 206 -25.71 3.14 15.79
CA LYS A 206 -24.55 3.87 16.27
C LYS A 206 -23.30 3.32 15.61
N CYS A 207 -22.70 4.13 14.74
CA CYS A 207 -21.53 3.75 13.97
C CYS A 207 -20.31 3.51 14.86
N ALA A 208 -19.69 2.34 14.73
CA ALA A 208 -18.52 1.94 15.50
C ALA A 208 -17.24 2.73 15.18
N ASN A 209 -17.23 3.42 14.05
CA ASN A 209 -16.12 4.22 13.56
C ASN A 209 -16.34 5.71 13.89
N TYR A 210 -17.44 6.29 13.40
CA TYR A 210 -17.74 7.73 13.50
C TYR A 210 -18.64 8.12 14.68
N GLY A 211 -19.42 7.19 15.23
CA GLY A 211 -20.38 7.47 16.31
C GLY A 211 -21.77 7.97 15.87
N GLY A 212 -21.98 8.24 14.57
CA GLY A 212 -23.25 8.76 14.04
C GLY A 212 -24.37 7.71 13.83
N PRO A 213 -25.58 8.15 13.43
CA PRO A 213 -26.79 7.32 13.33
C PRO A 213 -26.84 6.48 12.04
N HIS A 214 -25.86 5.62 11.84
CA HIS A 214 -25.79 4.70 10.70
C HIS A 214 -24.96 3.45 11.05
N GLU A 215 -25.15 2.37 10.30
CA GLU A 215 -24.32 1.18 10.46
C GLU A 215 -22.84 1.45 10.17
N ALA A 216 -21.94 0.82 10.92
CA ALA A 216 -20.50 0.99 10.77
C ALA A 216 -19.95 0.62 9.38
N THR A 217 -20.69 -0.19 8.62
CA THR A 217 -20.41 -0.66 7.25
C THR A 217 -20.91 0.31 6.18
N SER A 218 -21.65 1.35 6.55
CA SER A 218 -22.18 2.34 5.62
C SER A 218 -21.08 2.99 4.81
N ARG A 219 -21.25 3.00 3.49
CA ARG A 219 -20.35 3.72 2.58
C ARG A 219 -20.43 5.23 2.77
N ARG A 220 -21.47 5.77 3.41
CA ARG A 220 -21.59 7.21 3.69
C ARG A 220 -20.96 7.60 5.04
N CYS A 221 -20.38 6.65 5.77
CA CYS A 221 -19.68 6.95 7.03
C CYS A 221 -18.51 7.92 6.77
N PRO A 222 -18.44 9.07 7.47
CA PRO A 222 -17.39 10.08 7.25
C PRO A 222 -15.97 9.53 7.44
N ASP A 223 -15.74 8.67 8.45
CA ASP A 223 -14.42 8.07 8.68
C ASP A 223 -14.03 7.07 7.60
N ILE A 224 -15.00 6.33 7.08
CA ILE A 224 -14.80 5.41 5.96
C ILE A 224 -14.46 6.19 4.69
N GLN A 225 -15.18 7.27 4.41
CA GLN A 225 -14.90 8.16 3.28
C GLN A 225 -13.52 8.80 3.42
N ARG A 226 -13.18 9.33 4.60
CA ARG A 226 -11.85 9.86 4.92
C ARG A 226 -10.76 8.83 4.61
N GLN A 227 -10.96 7.58 5.02
CA GLN A 227 -9.99 6.52 4.77
C GLN A 227 -9.85 6.15 3.28
N ILE A 228 -10.95 6.18 2.53
CA ILE A 228 -10.92 5.99 1.08
C ILE A 228 -10.10 7.13 0.44
N THR A 229 -10.36 8.38 0.82
CA THR A 229 -9.60 9.54 0.34
C THR A 229 -8.11 9.40 0.63
N ILE A 230 -7.74 8.99 1.85
CA ILE A 230 -6.33 8.78 2.20
C ILE A 230 -5.68 7.71 1.31
N ASN A 231 -6.36 6.58 1.06
CA ASN A 231 -5.83 5.54 0.17
C ASN A 231 -5.68 6.03 -1.27
N THR A 232 -6.65 6.81 -1.75
CA THR A 232 -6.60 7.43 -3.08
C THR A 232 -5.44 8.41 -3.20
N MET A 233 -5.24 9.28 -2.21
CA MET A 233 -4.12 10.23 -2.20
C MET A 233 -2.76 9.51 -2.09
N ALA A 234 -2.66 8.49 -1.23
CA ALA A 234 -1.44 7.70 -1.08
C ALA A 234 -1.04 7.05 -2.41
N ALA A 235 -2.00 6.44 -3.10
CA ALA A 235 -1.79 5.84 -4.40
C ALA A 235 -1.40 6.88 -5.46
N ASN A 236 -2.16 7.97 -5.60
CA ASN A 236 -1.92 8.98 -6.64
C ASN A 236 -0.60 9.72 -6.44
N LEU A 237 -0.24 10.08 -5.21
CA LEU A 237 1.01 10.79 -4.91
C LEU A 237 2.23 9.86 -4.78
N ASN A 238 2.02 8.54 -4.79
CA ASN A 238 3.03 7.53 -4.48
C ASN A 238 3.71 7.74 -3.12
N VAL A 239 2.93 8.02 -2.08
CA VAL A 239 3.45 8.28 -0.74
C VAL A 239 2.83 7.34 0.27
N ASN A 240 3.48 7.19 1.42
CA ASN A 240 2.94 6.36 2.48
C ASN A 240 1.80 7.06 3.23
N TYR A 241 1.04 6.28 4.01
CA TYR A 241 -0.10 6.77 4.78
C TYR A 241 0.23 7.96 5.71
N LYS A 242 1.39 7.95 6.37
CA LYS A 242 1.78 9.02 7.31
C LYS A 242 2.03 10.33 6.58
N GLU A 243 2.64 10.26 5.40
CA GLU A 243 2.88 11.43 4.54
C GLU A 243 1.55 12.07 4.12
N VAL A 244 0.56 11.26 3.68
CA VAL A 244 -0.77 11.78 3.34
C VAL A 244 -1.43 12.48 4.53
N ILE A 245 -1.39 11.88 5.72
CA ILE A 245 -1.98 12.48 6.92
C ILE A 245 -1.32 13.81 7.26
N LYS A 246 0.01 13.91 7.10
CA LYS A 246 0.74 15.17 7.31
C LYS A 246 0.27 16.23 6.31
N THR A 247 0.19 15.88 5.03
CA THR A 247 -0.30 16.77 3.96
C THR A 247 -1.73 17.26 4.22
N MET A 248 -2.65 16.35 4.57
CA MET A 248 -4.04 16.73 4.88
C MET A 248 -4.17 17.66 6.09
N LYS A 249 -3.28 17.55 7.08
CA LYS A 249 -3.27 18.46 8.23
C LYS A 249 -2.84 19.87 7.84
N ILE A 250 -1.85 19.99 6.96
CA ILE A 250 -1.36 21.29 6.47
C ILE A 250 -2.48 22.03 5.75
N TYR A 251 -3.13 21.41 4.77
CA TYR A 251 -4.24 22.04 4.04
C TYR A 251 -5.44 22.39 4.92
N LYS A 252 -5.68 21.65 6.02
CA LYS A 252 -6.74 22.00 6.98
C LYS A 252 -6.40 23.25 7.79
N ILE A 253 -5.11 23.51 8.05
CA ILE A 253 -4.68 24.72 8.75
C ILE A 253 -4.79 25.93 7.82
N GLU A 254 -4.35 25.79 6.58
CA GLU A 254 -4.40 26.85 5.56
C GLU A 254 -5.81 27.26 5.15
N SER A 255 -6.82 26.40 5.34
CA SER A 255 -8.22 26.74 5.07
C SER A 255 -8.98 27.33 6.28
N ILE A 256 -8.32 27.44 7.43
CA ILE A 256 -8.86 28.05 8.66
C ILE A 256 -8.25 29.44 8.90
N ASN A 257 -7.13 29.74 8.25
CA ASN A 257 -6.48 31.06 8.26
C ASN A 257 -6.86 31.86 7.01
#